data_AF-A0A2X3L5Q3-F1
#
_entry.id   AF-A0A2X3L5Q3-F1
#
_cell.length_a   1.000
_cell.length_b   1.000
_cell.length_c   1.000
_cell.angle_alpha   90.00
_cell.angle_beta   90.00
_cell.angle_gamma   90.00
#
_symmetry.space_group_name_H-M   'P 1'
#
loop_
_entity.id
_entity.type
_entity.pdbx_description
1 polymer ?
#
loop_
_entity_poly.entity_id
_entity_poly.type
_entity_poly.pdbx_seq_one_letter_code
_entity_poly.pdbx_strand_id
1 'polypeptide(L)'
;MKGLFISLCTLCSGVLWALVIIHGSALAPHAEILGYIMTGVVAFLMCIQARHILLSFVPGTFIGACATFANQGEWHNVVPSLLLGLVFGFAMKNSGLWLAARREKLKPKTGSLLSE
;
A
#
# COMPACT_ATOMS: atom_id res chain seq x y z
N MET A 1 -11.46 -5.96 8.38
CA MET A 1 -11.68 -4.55 7.98
C MET A 1 -10.61 -3.60 8.49
N LYS A 2 -10.14 -3.69 9.75
CA LYS A 2 -9.07 -2.83 10.30
C LYS A 2 -7.85 -2.69 9.37
N GLY A 3 -7.35 -3.79 8.82
CA GLY A 3 -6.22 -3.77 7.87
C GLY A 3 -6.49 -3.08 6.53
N LEU A 4 -7.75 -3.05 6.06
CA LEU A 4 -8.12 -2.36 4.81
C LEU A 4 -8.06 -0.84 5.00
N PHE A 5 -8.58 -0.35 6.13
CA PHE A 5 -8.56 1.07 6.47
C PHE A 5 -7.13 1.58 6.70
N ILE A 6 -6.31 0.78 7.40
CA ILE A 6 -4.88 1.03 7.57
C ILE A 6 -4.18 1.12 6.21
N SER A 7 -4.44 0.17 5.30
CA SER A 7 -3.86 0.17 3.95
C SER A 7 -4.29 1.37 3.11
N LEU A 8 -5.54 1.81 3.24
CA LEU A 8 -6.03 3.00 2.54
C LEU A 8 -5.33 4.26 3.05
N CYS A 9 -5.24 4.43 4.37
CA CYS A 9 -4.55 5.57 4.98
C CYS A 9 -3.06 5.62 4.61
N THR A 10 -2.35 4.48 4.56
CA THR A 10 -0.94 4.46 4.16
C THR A 10 -0.75 4.77 2.68
N LEU A 11 -1.62 4.25 1.79
CA LEU A 11 -1.62 4.63 0.37
C LEU A 11 -1.82 6.13 0.17
N CYS A 12 -2.84 6.71 0.81
CA CYS A 12 -3.11 8.15 0.74
C CYS A 12 -1.95 8.99 1.29
N SER A 13 -1.34 8.58 2.41
CA SER A 13 -0.14 9.22 2.94
C SER A 13 1.00 9.23 1.91
N GLY A 14 1.21 8.11 1.20
CA GLY A 14 2.19 8.02 0.12
C GLY A 14 1.94 9.00 -1.02
N VAL A 15 0.68 9.14 -1.45
CA VAL A 15 0.27 10.11 -2.48
C VAL A 15 0.56 11.54 -2.02
N LEU A 16 0.23 11.88 -0.77
CA LEU A 16 0.50 13.21 -0.19
C LEU A 16 1.99 13.53 -0.18
N TRP A 17 2.83 12.60 0.26
CA TRP A 17 4.27 12.81 0.28
C TRP A 17 4.88 12.93 -1.13
N ALA A 18 4.39 12.17 -2.11
CA ALA A 18 4.85 12.31 -3.49
C ALA A 18 4.43 13.66 -4.11
N LEU A 19 3.22 14.14 -3.79
CA LEU A 19 2.78 15.49 -4.17
C LEU A 19 3.69 16.58 -3.59
N VAL A 20 4.08 16.44 -2.32
CA VAL A 20 5.03 17.36 -1.66
C VAL A 20 6.37 17.37 -2.39
N ILE A 21 6.86 16.21 -2.84
CA ILE A 21 8.11 16.12 -3.60
C ILE A 21 7.99 16.80 -4.97
N ILE A 22 6.91 16.53 -5.72
CA ILE A 22 6.70 17.07 -7.08
C ILE A 22 6.47 18.58 -7.05
N HIS A 23 5.66 19.08 -6.11
CA HIS A 23 5.43 20.52 -5.97
C HIS A 23 6.64 21.24 -5.35
N GLY A 24 7.35 20.57 -4.44
CA GLY A 24 8.56 21.11 -3.82
C GLY A 24 9.73 21.23 -4.80
N SER A 25 9.89 20.27 -5.71
CA SER A 25 10.94 20.33 -6.75
C SER A 25 10.62 21.37 -7.84
N ALA A 26 9.34 21.63 -8.13
CA ALA A 26 8.91 22.65 -9.08
C ALA A 26 9.29 24.09 -8.66
N LEU A 27 9.49 24.36 -7.36
CA LEU A 27 9.88 25.69 -6.86
C LEU A 27 11.36 26.04 -7.11
N ALA A 28 12.22 25.08 -7.47
CA ALA A 28 13.64 25.29 -7.70
C ALA A 28 14.17 24.41 -8.86
N PRO A 29 13.86 24.75 -10.13
CA PRO A 29 14.15 23.91 -11.29
C PRO A 29 15.64 23.80 -11.67
N HIS A 30 16.53 24.56 -11.04
CA HIS A 30 17.98 24.55 -11.34
C HIS A 30 18.80 23.53 -10.52
N ALA A 31 18.16 22.70 -9.70
CA ALA A 31 18.86 21.70 -8.89
C ALA A 31 18.12 20.36 -8.91
N GLU A 32 18.32 19.55 -9.95
CA GLU A 32 17.84 18.14 -9.98
C GLU A 32 18.30 17.35 -8.74
N ILE A 33 19.48 17.68 -8.22
CA ILE A 33 20.04 17.17 -6.96
C ILE A 33 19.13 17.45 -5.76
N LEU A 34 18.41 18.59 -5.75
CA LEU A 34 17.49 18.94 -4.68
C LEU A 34 16.28 17.99 -4.65
N GLY A 35 15.82 17.51 -5.80
CA GLY A 35 14.76 16.50 -5.90
C GLY A 35 15.18 15.15 -5.31
N TYR A 36 16.44 14.73 -5.52
CA TYR A 36 17.01 13.52 -4.92
C TYR A 36 17.22 13.65 -3.40
N ILE A 37 17.64 14.81 -2.93
CA ILE A 37 17.77 15.07 -1.49
C ILE A 37 16.38 15.07 -0.83
N MET A 38 15.39 15.73 -1.45
CA MET A 38 14.01 15.76 -0.95
C MET A 38 13.37 14.38 -0.89
N THR A 39 13.57 13.53 -1.91
CA THR A 39 13.12 12.12 -1.87
C THR A 39 13.80 11.33 -0.76
N GLY A 40 15.10 11.53 -0.53
CA GLY A 40 15.82 10.91 0.60
C GLY A 40 15.30 11.34 1.96
N VAL A 41 15.07 12.64 2.16
CA VAL A 41 14.50 13.20 3.39
C VAL A 41 13.08 12.68 3.63
N VAL A 42 12.23 12.70 2.60
CA VAL A 42 10.86 12.22 2.70
C VAL A 42 10.82 10.72 2.99
N ALA A 43 11.66 9.90 2.35
CA ALA A 43 11.77 8.47 2.67
C ALA A 43 12.18 8.24 4.14
N PHE A 44 13.08 9.07 4.67
CA PHE A 44 13.48 9.01 6.08
C PHE A 44 12.34 9.41 7.03
N LEU A 45 11.60 10.47 6.69
CA LEU A 45 10.42 10.92 7.44
C LEU A 45 9.28 9.89 7.39
N MET A 46 9.08 9.22 6.25
CA MET A 46 8.13 8.11 6.12
C MET A 46 8.49 6.95 7.04
N CYS A 47 9.78 6.60 7.13
CA CYS A 47 10.28 5.57 8.05
C CYS A 47 10.13 5.96 9.52
N ILE A 48 10.28 7.25 9.86
CA ILE A 48 10.07 7.76 11.23
C ILE A 48 8.57 7.76 11.60
N GLN A 49 7.69 8.19 10.67
CA GLN A 49 6.24 8.15 10.86
C GLN A 49 5.70 6.72 11.04
N ALA A 50 6.42 5.72 10.52
CA ALA A 50 6.07 4.30 10.66
C ALA A 50 6.15 3.76 12.10
N ARG A 51 6.74 4.51 13.03
CA ARG A 51 6.81 4.15 14.46
C ARG A 51 5.42 4.13 15.14
N HIS A 52 4.38 4.68 14.51
CA HIS A 52 3.00 4.60 15.00
C HIS A 52 2.31 3.30 14.54
N ILE A 53 1.82 2.49 15.49
CA ILE A 53 1.35 1.10 15.31
C ILE A 53 0.17 0.93 14.32
N LEU A 54 -0.53 2.02 13.98
CA LEU A 54 -1.62 2.07 12.99
C LEU A 54 -1.14 2.36 11.55
N LEU A 55 0.13 2.73 11.36
CA LEU A 55 0.78 3.02 10.06
C LEU A 55 1.92 2.03 9.74
N SER A 56 1.98 0.87 10.42
CA SER A 56 3.01 -0.17 10.23
C SER A 56 3.08 -0.78 8.82
N PHE A 57 2.34 -0.24 7.85
CA PHE A 57 2.45 -0.54 6.42
C PHE A 57 3.26 0.54 5.70
N VAL A 58 4.54 0.65 6.06
CA VAL A 58 5.57 1.33 5.26
C VAL A 58 5.47 1.01 3.76
N PRO A 59 5.34 -0.27 3.34
CA PRO A 59 5.20 -0.59 1.91
C PRO A 59 3.98 0.07 1.24
N GLY A 60 2.89 0.34 1.97
CA GLY A 60 1.73 1.03 1.41
C GLY A 60 2.03 2.49 1.04
N THR A 61 2.79 3.18 1.89
CA THR A 61 3.23 4.57 1.63
C THR A 61 4.15 4.63 0.41
N PHE A 62 5.08 3.67 0.27
CA PHE A 62 5.92 3.57 -0.93
C PHE A 62 5.11 3.29 -2.20
N ILE A 63 4.15 2.37 -2.15
CA ILE A 63 3.27 2.08 -3.30
C ILE A 63 2.49 3.33 -3.72
N GLY A 64 1.89 4.06 -2.78
CA GLY A 64 1.16 5.29 -3.08
C GLY A 64 2.05 6.38 -3.66
N ALA A 65 3.26 6.54 -3.14
CA ALA A 65 4.23 7.50 -3.65
C ALA A 65 4.69 7.14 -5.08
N CYS A 66 5.09 5.89 -5.32
CA CYS A 66 5.50 5.40 -6.63
C CYS A 66 4.38 5.52 -7.67
N ALA A 67 3.13 5.21 -7.31
CA ALA A 67 1.98 5.38 -8.19
C ALA A 67 1.76 6.85 -8.59
N THR A 68 2.02 7.77 -7.66
CA THR A 68 1.89 9.21 -7.91
C THR A 68 3.01 9.74 -8.80
N PHE A 69 4.25 9.28 -8.60
CA PHE A 69 5.37 9.61 -9.50
C PHE A 69 5.16 9.06 -10.90
N ALA A 70 4.66 7.83 -11.02
CA ALA A 70 4.34 7.22 -12.32
C ALA A 70 3.28 8.00 -13.10
N ASN A 71 2.36 8.67 -12.40
CA ASN A 71 1.33 9.51 -13.00
C ASN A 71 1.66 11.01 -12.96
N GLN A 72 2.95 11.37 -12.84
CA GLN A 72 3.43 12.77 -12.88
C GLN A 72 2.77 13.71 -11.85
N GLY A 73 2.25 13.19 -10.74
CA GLY A 73 1.61 14.01 -9.70
C GLY A 73 0.11 14.27 -9.90
N GLU A 74 -0.51 13.70 -10.93
CA GLU A 74 -1.96 13.76 -11.18
C GLU A 74 -2.74 12.89 -10.17
N TRP A 75 -2.81 13.38 -8.92
CA TRP A 75 -3.40 12.68 -7.79
C TRP A 75 -4.88 12.34 -7.98
N HIS A 76 -5.61 13.13 -8.78
CA HIS A 76 -7.01 12.92 -9.06
C HIS A 76 -7.28 11.59 -9.78
N ASN A 77 -6.33 11.10 -10.57
CA ASN A 77 -6.42 9.79 -11.24
C ASN A 77 -5.78 8.67 -10.40
N VAL A 78 -4.77 8.99 -9.61
CA VAL A 78 -4.02 8.02 -8.79
C VAL A 78 -4.85 7.53 -7.60
N VAL A 79 -5.55 8.42 -6.90
CA VAL A 79 -6.37 8.05 -5.75
C VAL A 79 -7.48 7.06 -6.12
N PRO A 80 -8.34 7.29 -7.13
CA PRO A 80 -9.40 6.34 -7.48
C PRO A 80 -8.85 5.03 -8.04
N SER A 81 -7.74 5.04 -8.79
CA SER A 81 -7.12 3.81 -9.27
C SER A 81 -6.55 2.96 -8.13
N LEU A 82 -5.91 3.58 -7.13
CA LEU A 82 -5.47 2.90 -5.91
C LEU A 82 -6.66 2.34 -5.11
N LEU A 83 -7.77 3.08 -5.05
CA LEU A 83 -8.98 2.66 -4.34
C LEU A 83 -9.64 1.47 -5.02
N LEU A 84 -9.73 1.47 -6.36
CA LEU A 84 -10.20 0.33 -7.15
C LEU A 84 -9.29 -0.89 -6.96
N GLY A 85 -7.97 -0.71 -7.02
CA GLY A 85 -7.00 -1.78 -6.77
C GLY A 85 -7.12 -2.36 -5.36
N LEU A 86 -7.36 -1.51 -4.36
CA LEU A 86 -7.56 -1.92 -2.97
C LEU A 86 -8.84 -2.74 -2.78
N VAL A 87 -9.96 -2.29 -3.36
CA VAL A 87 -11.24 -3.02 -3.33
C VAL A 87 -11.11 -4.37 -4.01
N PHE A 88 -10.43 -4.41 -5.15
CA PHE A 88 -10.17 -5.65 -5.87
C PHE A 88 -9.28 -6.61 -5.08
N GLY A 89 -8.20 -6.12 -4.47
CA GLY A 89 -7.35 -6.91 -3.59
C GLY A 89 -8.08 -7.44 -2.35
N PHE A 90 -9.01 -6.65 -1.79
CA PHE A 90 -9.88 -7.10 -0.71
C PHE A 90 -10.82 -8.22 -1.15
N ALA A 91 -11.42 -8.10 -2.33
CA ALA A 91 -12.29 -9.13 -2.90
C ALA A 91 -11.52 -10.44 -3.14
N MET A 92 -10.32 -10.37 -3.71
CA MET A 92 -9.42 -11.53 -3.92
C MET A 92 -9.05 -12.22 -2.60
N LYS A 93 -8.76 -11.45 -1.55
CA LYS A 93 -8.45 -12.02 -0.23
C LYS A 93 -9.63 -12.76 0.37
N ASN A 94 -10.83 -12.16 0.30
CA ASN A 94 -12.03 -12.78 0.85
C ASN A 94 -12.45 -14.04 0.08
N SER A 95 -12.38 -14.02 -1.25
CA SER A 95 -12.68 -15.19 -2.07
C SER A 95 -11.66 -16.31 -1.83
N GLY A 96 -10.38 -15.98 -1.68
CA GLY A 96 -9.32 -16.95 -1.34
C GLY A 96 -9.52 -17.60 0.02
N LEU A 97 -9.84 -16.82 1.07
CA LEU A 97 -10.16 -17.35 2.40
C LEU A 97 -11.40 -18.26 2.38
N TRP A 98 -12.41 -17.90 1.58
CA TRP A 98 -13.62 -18.70 1.41
C TRP A 98 -13.33 -20.04 0.70
N LEU A 99 -12.49 -20.03 -0.35
CA LEU A 99 -12.02 -21.25 -1.02
C LEU A 99 -11.17 -22.12 -0.09
N ALA A 100 -10.27 -21.52 0.70
CA ALA A 100 -9.44 -22.23 1.67
C ALA A 100 -10.29 -22.92 2.74
N ALA A 101 -11.29 -22.23 3.29
CA ALA A 101 -12.22 -22.79 4.27
C ALA A 101 -13.06 -23.94 3.69
N ARG A 102 -13.40 -23.90 2.39
CA ARG A 102 -14.06 -25.02 1.70
C ARG A 102 -13.12 -26.22 1.52
N ARG A 103 -11.85 -25.99 1.20
CA ARG A 103 -10.85 -27.04 1.02
C ARG A 103 -10.56 -27.78 2.32
N GLU A 104 -10.53 -27.09 3.47
CA GLU A 104 -10.35 -27.76 4.78
C GLU A 104 -11.53 -28.66 5.14
N LYS A 105 -12.77 -28.24 4.85
CA LYS A 105 -13.97 -29.07 5.08
C LYS A 105 -14.03 -30.31 4.20
N LEU A 106 -13.38 -30.28 3.04
CA LEU A 106 -13.29 -31.39 2.09
C LEU A 106 -12.12 -32.33 2.38
N LYS A 107 -11.25 -32.03 3.35
CA LYS A 107 -10.16 -32.95 3.74
C LYS A 107 -10.82 -34.20 4.35
N PRO A 108 -10.77 -35.37 3.69
CA PRO A 108 -11.42 -36.56 4.20
C PRO A 108 -10.74 -36.99 5.49
N LYS A 109 -11.54 -37.57 6.39
CA LYS A 109 -11.13 -38.22 7.64
C LYS A 109 -10.33 -39.52 7.35
N THR A 110 -9.35 -39.50 6.45
CA THR A 110 -8.43 -40.62 6.16
C THR A 110 -7.31 -40.66 7.19
N GLY A 111 -7.69 -40.70 8.47
CA GLY A 111 -6.76 -40.83 9.59
C GLY A 111 -7.33 -41.64 10.76
N SER A 112 -8.63 -41.97 10.74
CA SER A 112 -9.27 -42.77 11.79
C SER A 112 -9.76 -44.13 11.30
N LEU A 113 -9.28 -44.62 10.15
CA LEU A 113 -9.64 -45.95 9.60
C LEU A 113 -8.41 -46.86 9.36
N LEU A 114 -7.23 -46.49 9.85
CA LEU A 114 -6.01 -47.32 9.83
C LEU A 114 -5.60 -47.79 11.23
N SER A 115 -6.54 -47.79 12.18
CA SER A 115 -6.31 -48.24 13.57
C SER A 115 -7.52 -49.01 14.09
N GLU A 116 -7.93 -50.05 13.36
CA GLU A 116 -8.62 -51.23 13.92
C GLU A 116 -8.04 -52.49 13.27
#